data_AF-A0AA92V4M9-F1
#
_entry.id   AF-A0AA92V4M9-F1
#
_cell.length_a   1.000
_cell.length_b   1.000
_cell.length_c   1.000
_cell.angle_alpha   90.00
_cell.angle_beta   90.00
_cell.angle_gamma   90.00
#
_symmetry.space_group_name_H-M   'P 1'
#
loop_
_entity.id
_entity.type
_entity.pdbx_description
1 polymer ?
#
loop_
_entity_poly.entity_id
_entity_poly.type
_entity_poly.pdbx_seq_one_letter_code
_entity_poly.pdbx_strand_id
1 'polypeptide(L)' 'MTYDINIIYTKYKQLTKKQRQQLLAALQSQGIDIVKIEAYEYSDAPDIKHLFFYFEEDSRKAIPYFMLDSEVWEKFCNIL' A
#
# COMPACT_ATOMS: atom_id res chain seq x y z
N MET A 1 -13.27 6.49 8.08
CA MET A 1 -13.53 7.05 6.73
C MET A 1 -13.38 5.93 5.72
N THR A 2 -14.27 5.80 4.73
CA THR A 2 -14.10 4.81 3.66
C THR A 2 -13.09 5.36 2.64
N TYR A 3 -11.87 4.85 2.66
CA TYR A 3 -10.84 5.23 1.69
C TYR A 3 -11.14 4.57 0.34
N ASP A 4 -11.41 5.37 -0.70
CA ASP A 4 -11.64 4.87 -2.06
C ASP A 4 -10.34 4.32 -2.65
N ILE A 5 -10.30 3.03 -2.94
CA ILE A 5 -9.12 2.35 -3.48
C ILE A 5 -8.64 2.98 -4.79
N ASN A 6 -9.52 3.54 -5.63
CA ASN A 6 -9.11 4.18 -6.88
C ASN A 6 -8.30 5.46 -6.62
N ILE A 7 -8.72 6.24 -5.64
CA ILE A 7 -8.01 7.46 -5.21
C ILE A 7 -6.65 7.08 -4.62
N ILE A 8 -6.65 6.11 -3.70
CA ILE A 8 -5.44 5.65 -3.01
C ILE A 8 -4.42 5.05 -3.99
N TYR A 9 -4.86 4.18 -4.90
CA TYR A 9 -4.03 3.59 -5.95
C TYR A 9 -3.40 4.66 -6.83
N THR A 10 -4.20 5.64 -7.26
CA THR A 10 -3.74 6.73 -8.14
C THR A 10 -2.69 7.60 -7.44
N LYS A 11 -2.96 8.03 -6.20
CA LYS A 11 -2.00 8.78 -5.38
C LYS A 11 -0.68 8.02 -5.23
N TYR A 12 -0.76 6.73 -4.86
CA TYR A 12 0.43 5.90 -4.70
C TYR A 12 1.25 5.77 -6.01
N LYS A 13 0.58 5.57 -7.15
CA LYS A 13 1.26 5.50 -8.46
C LYS A 13 1.97 6.80 -8.82
N GLN A 14 1.44 7.95 -8.43
CA GLN A 14 2.05 9.27 -8.67
C GLN A 14 3.30 9.54 -7.82
N LEU A 15 3.50 8.79 -6.73
CA LEU A 15 4.70 8.95 -5.91
C LEU A 15 5.97 8.55 -6.67
N THR A 16 6.98 9.42 -6.57
CA THR A 16 8.35 9.10 -6.99
C THR A 16 8.96 7.99 -6.13
N LYS A 17 10.03 7.36 -6.63
CA LYS A 17 10.78 6.34 -5.85
C LYS A 17 11.21 6.85 -4.47
N LYS A 18 11.66 8.10 -4.38
CA LYS A 18 12.07 8.74 -3.11
C LYS A 18 10.88 8.91 -2.16
N GLN A 19 9.74 9.38 -2.65
CA GLN A 19 8.54 9.52 -1.83
C GLN A 19 8.01 8.15 -1.35
N ARG A 20 8.09 7.10 -2.18
CA ARG A 20 7.74 5.74 -1.75
C ARG A 20 8.66 5.23 -0.65
N GLN A 21 9.97 5.51 -0.72
CA GLN A 21 10.90 5.19 0.36
C GLN A 21 10.58 5.94 1.65
N GLN A 22 10.22 7.23 1.56
CA GLN A 22 9.80 8.02 2.72
C GLN A 22 8.49 7.51 3.34
N LEU A 23 7.52 7.10 2.51
CA LEU A 23 6.28 6.47 2.94
C LEU A 23 6.54 5.18 3.72
N LEU A 24 7.42 4.31 3.20
CA LEU A 24 7.82 3.08 3.89
C LEU A 24 8.49 3.38 5.23
N ALA A 25 9.43 4.33 5.26
CA ALA A 25 10.09 4.74 6.51
C ALA A 25 9.10 5.32 7.54
N ALA A 26 8.07 6.05 7.09
CA ALA A 26 7.03 6.60 7.96
C ALA A 26 6.06 5.54 8.51
N LEU A 27 5.84 4.45 7.77
CA LEU A 27 5.07 3.29 8.25
C LEU A 27 5.89 2.52 9.30
N GLN A 28 7.16 2.27 9.01
CA GLN A 28 8.07 1.57 9.92
C GLN A 28 8.28 2.34 11.23
N SER A 29 8.37 3.67 11.18
CA SER A 29 8.46 4.48 12.41
C SER A 29 7.19 4.43 13.28
N GLN A 30 6.05 3.99 12.73
CA GLN A 30 4.82 3.72 13.45
C GLN A 30 4.66 2.25 13.88
N GLY A 31 5.72 1.44 13.71
CA GLY A 31 5.71 0.01 14.05
C GLY A 31 4.99 -0.87 13.01
N ILE A 32 4.83 -0.39 11.78
CA ILE A 32 4.27 -1.17 10.68
C ILE A 32 5.41 -1.62 9.77
N ASP A 33 5.78 -2.89 9.85
CA ASP A 33 6.94 -3.46 9.16
C ASP A 33 6.67 -3.77 7.66
N ILE A 34 6.04 -2.85 6.94
CA ILE A 34 5.87 -2.95 5.48
C ILE A 34 7.18 -2.53 4.81
N VAL A 35 7.70 -3.40 3.93
CA VAL A 35 8.99 -3.22 3.25
C VAL A 35 8.85 -2.92 1.77
N LYS A 36 7.70 -3.29 1.19
CA LYS A 36 7.38 -3.06 -0.22
C LYS A 36 5.87 -2.92 -0.37
N ILE A 37 5.50 -2.05 -1.30
CA ILE A 37 4.12 -1.90 -1.75
C ILE A 37 4.14 -2.00 -3.27
N GLU A 38 3.21 -2.75 -3.84
CA GLU A 38 3.09 -2.95 -5.28
C GLU A 38 1.70 -2.57 -5.75
N ALA A 39 1.64 -1.63 -6.70
CA ALA A 39 0.42 -1.28 -7.41
C ALA A 39 0.26 -2.23 -8.59
N TYR A 40 -0.78 -3.07 -8.51
CA TYR A 40 -1.05 -4.08 -9.52
C TYR A 40 -2.32 -3.74 -10.31
N GLU A 41 -2.26 -3.98 -11.62
CA GLU A 41 -3.34 -3.77 -12.57
C GLU A 41 -3.51 -5.04 -13.39
N TYR A 42 -4.71 -5.61 -13.38
CA TYR A 42 -5.02 -6.82 -14.11
C TYR A 42 -5.20 -6.48 -15.59
N SER A 43 -4.41 -7.09 -16.47
CA SER A 43 -4.50 -6.87 -17.92
C SER A 43 -5.91 -7.08 -18.47
N ASP A 44 -6.60 -8.09 -17.93
CA ASP A 44 -7.95 -8.49 -18.35
C ASP A 44 -9.06 -7.68 -17.64
N ALA A 45 -8.70 -6.89 -16.62
CA ALA A 45 -9.64 -6.09 -15.83
C ALA A 45 -8.99 -4.79 -15.34
N PRO A 46 -8.74 -3.82 -16.24
CA PRO A 46 -8.02 -2.59 -15.91
C PRO A 46 -8.76 -1.71 -14.88
N ASP A 47 -10.08 -1.85 -14.77
CA ASP A 47 -10.88 -1.10 -13.78
C ASP A 47 -10.69 -1.63 -12.34
N ILE A 48 -10.04 -2.77 -12.17
CA ILE A 48 -9.78 -3.37 -10.86
C ILE A 48 -8.40 -2.95 -10.36
N LYS A 49 -8.37 -2.09 -9.33
CA LYS A 49 -7.13 -1.59 -8.72
C LYS A 49 -6.79 -2.37 -7.45
N HIS A 50 -5.55 -2.82 -7.35
CA HIS A 50 -5.04 -3.52 -6.17
C HIS A 50 -3.70 -2.94 -5.71
N LEU A 51 -3.55 -2.89 -4.38
CA LEU A 51 -2.26 -2.67 -3.72
C LEU A 51 -1.92 -3.93 -2.94
N PHE A 52 -0.71 -4.44 -3.17
CA PHE A 52 -0.12 -5.53 -2.42
C PHE A 52 0.94 -4.99 -1.47
N PHE A 53 0.93 -5.52 -0.26
CA PHE A 53 1.81 -5.14 0.83
C PHE A 53 2.67 -6.34 1.20
N TYR A 54 3.95 -6.10 1.39
CA TYR A 54 4.92 -7.10 1.80
C TYR A 54 5.49 -6.67 3.14
N PHE A 55 5.44 -7.57 4.12
CA PHE A 55 5.95 -7.34 5.46
C PHE A 55 7.36 -7.92 5.60
N GLU A 56 8.17 -7.38 6.51
CA GLU A 56 9.54 -7.86 6.75
C GLU A 56 9.57 -9.34 7.13
N GLU A 57 8.65 -9.78 8.00
CA GLU A 57 8.56 -11.18 8.48
C GLU A 57 8.34 -12.19 7.34
N ASP A 58 7.57 -11.82 6.31
CA ASP A 58 7.31 -12.65 5.13
C ASP A 58 7.26 -11.79 3.85
N SER A 59 8.43 -11.32 3.43
CA SER A 59 8.58 -10.45 2.25
C SER A 59 8.25 -11.14 0.92
N ARG A 60 7.96 -12.45 0.93
CA ARG A 60 7.52 -13.21 -0.25
C ARG A 60 6.00 -13.25 -0.37
N LYS A 61 5.28 -13.04 0.73
CA LYS A 61 3.82 -13.05 0.74
C LYS A 61 3.27 -11.66 0.44
N ALA A 62 2.55 -11.58 -0.68
CA ALA A 62 1.78 -10.41 -1.05
C ALA A 62 0.45 -10.41 -0.29
N ILE A 63 0.22 -9.41 0.55
CA ILE A 63 -1.05 -9.22 1.26
C ILE A 63 -1.84 -8.12 0.54
N PRO A 64 -3.03 -8.41 -0.02
CA PRO A 64 -3.84 -7.39 -0.66
C PRO A 64 -4.43 -6.43 0.38
N TYR A 65 -4.66 -5.17 0.00
CA TYR A 65 -5.11 -4.11 0.92
C TYR A 65 -6.36 -4.47 1.75
N PHE A 66 -7.31 -5.19 1.17
CA PHE A 66 -8.56 -5.58 1.84
C PHE A 66 -8.39 -6.72 2.86
N MET A 67 -7.21 -7.35 2.90
CA MET A 67 -6.83 -8.33 3.93
C MET A 67 -5.93 -7.74 5.02
N LEU A 68 -5.56 -6.45 4.93
CA LEU A 68 -4.84 -5.78 5.99
C LEU A 68 -5.74 -5.55 7.21
N ASP A 69 -5.13 -5.50 8.39
CA ASP A 69 -5.79 -4.95 9.57
C ASP A 69 -6.25 -3.51 9.27
N SER A 70 -7.47 -3.18 9.69
CA SER A 70 -8.08 -1.88 9.37
C SER A 70 -7.24 -0.71 9.88
N GLU A 71 -6.55 -0.88 11.01
CA GLU A 71 -5.64 0.14 11.57
C GLU A 71 -4.41 0.36 10.67
N VAL A 72 -3.84 -0.72 10.13
CA VAL A 72 -2.69 -0.64 9.21
C VAL A 72 -3.11 0.08 7.92
N TRP A 73 -4.28 -0.28 7.38
CA TRP A 73 -4.82 0.38 6.20
C TRP A 73 -5.11 1.88 6.43
N GLU A 74 -5.71 2.21 7.57
CA GLU A 74 -5.99 3.60 7.94
C GLU A 74 -4.71 4.42 8.10
N LYS A 75 -3.70 3.89 8.80
CA LYS A 75 -2.38 4.55 8.94
C LYS A 75 -1.72 4.77 7.59
N PHE A 76 -1.75 3.78 6.69
CA PHE A 76 -1.25 3.93 5.33
C PHE A 76 -1.98 5.06 4.58
N CYS A 77 -3.31 5.07 4.60
CA CYS A 77 -4.09 6.10 3.91
C CYS A 77 -3.90 7.50 4.49
N ASN A 78 -3.61 7.62 5.79
CA ASN A 78 -3.34 8.91 6.44
C ASN A 78 -1.97 9.49 6.10
N ILE A 79 -0.97 8.66 5.76
CA ILE A 79 0.36 9.13 5.33
C ILE A 79 0.38 9.51 3.84
N LEU A 80 -0.54 8.96 3.04
CA LEU A 80 -0.57 9.06 1.57
C LEU A 80 -1.32 10.29 1.00
#